data_AF-A0A0M5L726-F1
#
_entry.id   AF-A0A0M5L726-F1
#
_cell.length_a   1.000
_cell.length_b   1.000
_cell.length_c   1.000
_cell.angle_alpha   90.00
_cell.angle_beta   90.00
_cell.angle_gamma   90.00
#
_symmetry.space_group_name_H-M   'P 1'
#
loop_
_entity.id
_entity.type
_entity.pdbx_description
1 polymer ?
#
loop_
_entity_poly.entity_id
_entity_poly.type
_entity_poly.pdbx_seq_one_letter_code
_entity_poly.pdbx_strand_id
1 'polypeptide(L)'
;MKIHYKSIIIVLVLILTMTGCKKSPEELAKEQELQNKKLAFENINSVYQLGSSGLAFYVDRENAQRLRDSCMIHRSENEYNKYCMEYMNYWGNVCFDFKPKEGKALVKFHKHSQVYNLEVKTKGEFEYVLTYESKDAVLKLELTTNASNLFAKTNLIIPDDKSGSGDIGNMDLVYAYESSSNHGRFNTLEECEAQNVKDDELSKSLREQKSTCEGPGC
;
A
#
# COMPACT_ATOMS: atom_id res chain seq x y z
N MET A 1 44.28 18.93 51.32
CA MET A 1 44.17 19.20 49.87
C MET A 1 43.40 18.10 49.11
N LYS A 2 42.31 17.54 49.68
CA LYS A 2 41.54 16.40 49.10
C LYS A 2 40.11 16.75 48.66
N ILE A 3 39.64 17.96 48.95
CA ILE A 3 38.23 18.35 48.79
C ILE A 3 37.96 18.92 47.39
N HIS A 4 38.94 19.56 46.75
CA HIS A 4 38.75 20.19 45.43
C HIS A 4 38.77 19.20 44.24
N TYR A 5 39.39 18.03 44.37
CA TYR A 5 39.50 17.06 43.26
C TYR A 5 38.16 16.37 42.94
N LYS A 6 37.33 16.12 43.97
CA LYS A 6 36.00 15.51 43.78
C LYS A 6 35.03 16.44 43.05
N SER A 7 35.01 17.74 43.36
CA SER A 7 34.16 18.71 42.66
C SER A 7 34.63 18.96 41.22
N ILE A 8 35.93 18.94 40.95
CA ILE A 8 36.48 19.12 39.60
C ILE A 8 36.14 17.92 38.70
N ILE A 9 36.21 16.69 39.22
CA ILE A 9 35.83 15.48 38.46
C ILE A 9 34.34 15.48 38.13
N ILE A 10 33.47 15.88 39.05
CA ILE A 10 32.02 15.96 38.81
C ILE A 10 31.70 16.98 37.71
N VAL A 11 32.40 18.13 37.71
CA VAL A 11 32.24 19.16 36.66
C VAL A 11 32.77 18.68 35.31
N LEU A 12 33.90 17.96 35.26
CA LEU A 12 34.44 17.36 34.03
C LEU A 12 33.53 16.27 33.43
N VAL A 13 32.93 15.42 34.28
CA VAL A 13 31.95 14.42 33.84
C VAL A 13 30.67 15.08 33.33
N LEU A 14 30.19 16.14 33.99
CA LEU A 14 29.04 16.93 33.53
C LEU A 14 29.31 17.61 32.18
N ILE A 15 30.51 18.17 31.98
CA ILE A 15 30.92 18.78 30.71
C ILE A 15 31.00 17.70 29.61
N LEU A 16 31.54 16.51 29.90
CA LEU A 16 31.59 15.39 28.94
C LEU A 16 30.20 14.83 28.58
N THR A 17 29.23 14.86 29.50
CA THR A 17 27.83 14.49 29.20
C THR A 17 27.05 15.58 28.46
N MET A 18 27.48 16.84 28.59
CA MET A 18 26.89 18.01 27.92
C MET A 18 27.53 18.29 26.55
N THR A 19 28.72 17.76 26.28
CA THR A 19 29.27 17.60 24.94
C THR A 19 28.72 16.34 24.28
N GLY A 20 27.39 16.24 24.19
CA GLY A 20 26.80 15.32 23.22
C GLY A 20 27.31 15.77 21.85
N CYS A 21 28.13 14.95 21.18
CA CYS A 21 28.47 15.16 19.79
C CYS A 21 27.16 15.41 19.05
N LYS A 22 26.95 16.64 18.56
CA LYS A 22 25.83 16.94 17.68
C LYS A 22 26.01 16.03 16.47
N LYS A 23 25.17 15.00 16.36
CA LYS A 23 25.14 14.14 15.19
C LYS A 23 25.04 15.02 13.96
N SER A 24 25.85 14.70 12.97
CA SER A 24 25.76 15.34 11.67
C SER A 24 24.38 15.09 11.06
N PRO A 25 23.90 15.97 10.16
CA PRO A 25 22.66 15.73 9.43
C PRO A 25 22.64 14.38 8.69
N GLU A 26 23.80 13.90 8.25
CA GLU A 26 23.94 12.60 7.58
C GLU A 26 23.72 11.43 8.54
N GLU A 27 24.28 11.48 9.75
CA GLU A 27 24.05 10.46 10.78
C GLU A 27 22.59 10.40 11.20
N LEU A 28 21.95 11.57 11.37
CA LEU A 28 20.51 11.66 11.65
C LEU A 28 19.66 11.05 10.52
N ALA A 29 20.01 11.31 9.26
CA ALA A 29 19.29 10.75 8.12
C ALA A 29 19.41 9.21 8.05
N LYS A 30 20.61 8.67 8.31
CA LYS A 30 20.85 7.22 8.35
C LYS A 30 20.10 6.53 9.49
N GLU A 31 20.04 7.16 10.67
CA GLU A 31 19.27 6.64 11.80
C GLU A 31 17.77 6.64 11.52
N GLN A 32 17.26 7.72 10.91
CA GLN A 32 15.86 7.79 10.52
C GLN A 32 15.53 6.74 9.44
N GLU A 33 16.40 6.55 8.45
CA GLU A 33 16.22 5.51 7.43
C GLU A 33 16.15 4.12 8.08
N LEU A 34 17.08 3.81 8.99
CA LEU A 34 17.09 2.53 9.71
C LEU A 34 15.81 2.33 10.55
N GLN A 35 15.35 3.39 11.22
CA GLN A 35 14.11 3.37 11.98
C GLN A 35 12.89 3.12 11.07
N ASN A 36 12.82 3.80 9.92
CA ASN A 36 11.74 3.62 8.95
C ASN A 36 11.71 2.19 8.42
N LYS A 37 12.87 1.60 8.10
CA LYS A 37 12.98 0.20 7.67
C LYS A 37 12.46 -0.76 8.76
N LYS A 38 12.85 -0.54 10.02
CA LYS A 38 12.38 -1.36 11.14
C LYS A 38 10.86 -1.28 11.28
N LEU A 39 10.31 -0.06 11.30
CA LEU A 39 8.87 0.18 11.39
C LEU A 39 8.12 -0.47 10.22
N ALA A 40 8.66 -0.36 9.01
CA ALA A 40 8.09 -1.01 7.83
C ALA A 40 8.03 -2.53 8.01
N PHE A 41 9.12 -3.19 8.41
CA PHE A 41 9.12 -4.64 8.67
C PHE A 41 8.16 -5.05 9.79
N GLU A 42 8.01 -4.24 10.83
CA GLU A 42 7.05 -4.50 11.91
C GLU A 42 5.60 -4.46 11.41
N ASN A 43 5.30 -3.56 10.47
CA ASN A 43 3.93 -3.24 10.05
C ASN A 43 3.50 -3.79 8.68
N ILE A 44 4.39 -4.45 7.94
CA ILE A 44 4.13 -4.95 6.58
C ILE A 44 3.14 -6.12 6.51
N ASN A 45 2.93 -6.84 7.63
CA ASN A 45 1.95 -7.92 7.71
C ASN A 45 0.57 -7.31 7.98
N SER A 46 -0.23 -7.12 6.94
CA SER A 46 -1.57 -6.55 7.05
C SER A 46 -2.40 -6.83 5.80
N VAL A 47 -3.66 -6.40 5.82
CA VAL A 47 -4.49 -6.29 4.64
C VAL A 47 -4.44 -4.87 4.10
N TYR A 48 -4.24 -4.73 2.80
CA TYR A 48 -4.15 -3.43 2.12
C TYR A 48 -5.23 -3.30 1.05
N GLN A 49 -5.94 -2.17 1.02
CA GLN A 49 -6.78 -1.78 -0.09
C GLN A 49 -5.89 -1.11 -1.14
N LEU A 50 -5.71 -1.76 -2.28
CA LEU A 50 -4.81 -1.34 -3.35
C LEU A 50 -5.57 -1.15 -4.68
N GLY A 51 -4.86 -0.63 -5.68
CA GLY A 51 -5.32 -0.66 -7.07
C GLY A 51 -5.17 -2.06 -7.65
N SER A 52 -6.20 -2.54 -8.32
CA SER A 52 -6.30 -3.95 -8.76
C SER A 52 -5.66 -4.25 -10.12
N SER A 53 -5.30 -3.24 -10.92
CA SER A 53 -4.86 -3.37 -12.31
C SER A 53 -3.77 -4.43 -12.52
N GLY A 54 -2.66 -4.34 -11.78
CA GLY A 54 -1.55 -5.28 -11.93
C GLY A 54 -1.87 -6.66 -11.37
N LEU A 55 -2.53 -6.72 -10.20
CA LEU A 55 -2.89 -7.99 -9.56
C LEU A 55 -3.90 -8.80 -10.41
N ALA A 56 -4.84 -8.14 -11.07
CA ALA A 56 -5.78 -8.77 -12.00
C ALA A 56 -5.07 -9.46 -13.17
N PHE A 57 -4.13 -8.77 -13.81
CA PHE A 57 -3.35 -9.33 -14.91
C PHE A 57 -2.42 -10.46 -14.45
N TYR A 58 -2.02 -10.44 -13.18
CA TYR A 58 -1.19 -11.47 -12.61
C TYR A 58 -1.94 -12.77 -12.32
N VAL A 59 -3.08 -12.68 -11.62
CA VAL A 59 -3.79 -13.88 -11.13
C VAL A 59 -4.86 -14.39 -12.10
N ASP A 60 -5.36 -13.55 -13.01
CA ASP A 60 -6.44 -13.90 -13.94
C ASP A 60 -6.33 -13.13 -15.27
N ARG A 61 -5.20 -13.35 -15.95
CA ARG A 61 -4.80 -12.62 -17.17
C ARG A 61 -5.85 -12.70 -18.28
N GLU A 62 -6.35 -13.90 -18.56
CA GLU A 62 -7.27 -14.14 -19.68
C GLU A 62 -8.57 -13.35 -19.49
N ASN A 63 -9.16 -13.43 -18.30
CA ASN A 63 -10.39 -12.72 -17.99
C ASN A 63 -10.16 -11.19 -17.95
N ALA A 64 -9.05 -10.74 -17.36
CA ALA A 64 -8.70 -9.32 -17.32
C ALA A 64 -8.53 -8.73 -18.74
N GLN A 65 -7.90 -9.47 -19.66
CA GLN A 65 -7.77 -9.08 -21.07
C GLN A 65 -9.12 -9.09 -21.78
N ARG A 66 -9.91 -10.16 -21.62
CA ARG A 66 -11.24 -10.27 -22.23
C ARG A 66 -12.14 -9.11 -21.82
N LEU A 67 -12.17 -8.77 -20.53
CA LEU A 67 -12.96 -7.65 -20.01
C LEU A 67 -12.45 -6.30 -20.54
N ARG A 68 -11.12 -6.10 -20.59
CA ARG A 68 -10.52 -4.89 -21.17
C ARG A 68 -10.95 -4.70 -22.61
N ASP A 69 -10.73 -5.71 -23.42
CA ASP A 69 -10.92 -5.63 -24.86
C ASP A 69 -12.40 -5.42 -25.19
N SER A 70 -13.29 -6.13 -24.47
CA SER A 70 -14.73 -5.90 -24.53
C SER A 70 -15.09 -4.45 -24.16
N CYS A 71 -14.52 -3.90 -23.09
CA CYS A 71 -14.77 -2.52 -22.72
C CYS A 71 -14.29 -1.52 -23.79
N MET A 72 -13.11 -1.74 -24.36
CA MET A 72 -12.53 -0.86 -25.38
C MET A 72 -13.31 -0.87 -26.69
N ILE A 73 -13.84 -2.03 -27.11
CA ILE A 73 -14.71 -2.14 -28.30
C ILE A 73 -15.95 -1.26 -28.12
N HIS A 74 -16.66 -1.37 -27.00
CA HIS A 74 -17.93 -0.66 -26.80
C HIS A 74 -17.77 0.82 -26.41
N ARG A 75 -16.62 1.20 -25.86
CA ARG A 75 -16.27 2.61 -25.67
C ARG A 75 -16.20 3.37 -26.99
N SER A 76 -15.86 2.69 -28.10
CA SER A 76 -15.88 3.30 -29.44
C SER A 76 -17.30 3.57 -29.96
N GLU A 77 -18.32 3.00 -29.32
CA GLU A 77 -19.74 3.11 -29.68
C GLU A 77 -20.53 4.08 -28.75
N ASN A 78 -19.85 4.76 -27.81
CA ASN A 78 -20.46 5.61 -26.76
C ASN A 78 -21.48 4.89 -25.84
N GLU A 79 -21.50 3.55 -25.83
CA GLU A 79 -22.32 2.77 -24.91
C GLU A 79 -21.49 2.33 -23.71
N TYR A 80 -21.82 2.85 -22.52
CA TYR A 80 -21.22 2.36 -21.27
C TYR A 80 -21.84 1.02 -20.90
N ASN A 81 -21.26 -0.07 -21.41
CA ASN A 81 -21.86 -1.39 -21.31
C ASN A 81 -21.49 -2.15 -20.01
N LYS A 82 -22.19 -3.25 -19.77
CA LYS A 82 -21.96 -4.16 -18.63
C LYS A 82 -20.50 -4.62 -18.52
N TYR A 83 -19.83 -4.90 -19.65
CA TYR A 83 -18.44 -5.35 -19.66
C TYR A 83 -17.46 -4.26 -19.22
N CYS A 84 -17.71 -2.99 -19.53
CA CYS A 84 -16.92 -1.88 -18.99
C CYS A 84 -17.09 -1.75 -17.48
N MET A 85 -18.30 -1.91 -16.94
CA MET A 85 -18.50 -1.91 -15.49
C MET A 85 -17.77 -3.08 -14.81
N GLU A 86 -17.88 -4.28 -15.36
CA GLU A 86 -17.16 -5.46 -14.85
C GLU A 86 -15.64 -5.29 -14.94
N TYR A 87 -15.14 -4.77 -16.06
CA TYR A 87 -13.74 -4.41 -16.23
C TYR A 87 -13.30 -3.40 -15.18
N MET A 88 -14.04 -2.30 -15.00
CA MET A 88 -13.72 -1.28 -14.00
C MET A 88 -13.83 -1.79 -12.56
N ASN A 89 -14.66 -2.80 -12.27
CA ASN A 89 -14.69 -3.46 -10.96
C ASN A 89 -13.45 -4.35 -10.77
N TYR A 90 -13.05 -5.09 -11.81
CA TYR A 90 -11.79 -5.86 -11.83
C TYR A 90 -10.54 -4.97 -11.75
N TRP A 91 -10.68 -3.71 -12.16
CA TRP A 91 -9.70 -2.62 -12.10
C TRP A 91 -9.94 -1.62 -10.96
N GLY A 92 -10.93 -1.90 -10.10
CA GLY A 92 -11.30 -1.09 -8.95
C GLY A 92 -10.43 -1.40 -7.75
N ASN A 93 -11.04 -1.43 -6.57
CA ASN A 93 -10.32 -1.71 -5.33
C ASN A 93 -10.10 -3.23 -5.16
N VAL A 94 -8.90 -3.59 -4.69
CA VAL A 94 -8.55 -4.96 -4.29
C VAL A 94 -8.12 -4.98 -2.84
N CYS A 95 -8.56 -6.00 -2.11
CA CYS A 95 -8.03 -6.31 -0.79
C CYS A 95 -6.87 -7.29 -0.96
N PHE A 96 -5.66 -6.83 -0.62
CA PHE A 96 -4.43 -7.59 -0.66
C PHE A 96 -3.97 -7.92 0.76
N ASP A 97 -4.27 -9.14 1.22
CA ASP A 97 -3.77 -9.65 2.50
C ASP A 97 -2.33 -10.08 2.31
N PHE A 98 -1.39 -9.22 2.69
CA PHE A 98 0.03 -9.44 2.48
C PHE A 98 0.71 -9.80 3.80
N LYS A 99 1.12 -11.07 3.92
CA LYS A 99 1.77 -11.61 5.12
C LYS A 99 3.10 -12.28 4.74
N PRO A 100 4.11 -11.50 4.30
CA PRO A 100 5.39 -12.05 3.85
C PRO A 100 6.11 -12.87 4.94
N LYS A 101 5.95 -12.52 6.22
CA LYS A 101 6.52 -13.32 7.33
C LYS A 101 5.93 -14.73 7.44
N GLU A 102 4.71 -14.91 6.95
CA GLU A 102 4.01 -16.20 6.91
C GLU A 102 4.17 -16.89 5.55
N GLY A 103 4.90 -16.27 4.61
CA GLY A 103 5.14 -16.82 3.28
C GLY A 103 3.89 -16.88 2.40
N LYS A 104 2.87 -16.06 2.68
CA LYS A 104 1.59 -16.09 1.96
C LYS A 104 1.03 -14.70 1.68
N ALA A 105 0.22 -14.62 0.65
CA ALA A 105 -0.65 -13.49 0.40
C ALA A 105 -1.98 -13.92 -0.20
N LEU A 106 -3.02 -13.10 -0.04
CA LEU A 106 -4.33 -13.31 -0.65
C LEU A 106 -4.73 -12.08 -1.45
N VAL A 107 -5.34 -12.31 -2.60
CA VAL A 107 -5.90 -11.26 -3.45
C VAL A 107 -7.40 -11.49 -3.58
N LYS A 108 -8.19 -10.46 -3.25
CA LYS A 108 -9.65 -10.47 -3.30
C LYS A 108 -10.15 -9.20 -3.98
N PHE A 109 -10.68 -9.36 -5.20
CA PHE A 109 -11.25 -8.23 -5.95
C PHE A 109 -12.63 -7.89 -5.43
N HIS A 110 -12.89 -6.59 -5.22
CA HIS A 110 -14.20 -6.12 -4.78
C HIS A 110 -15.31 -6.56 -5.74
N LYS A 111 -16.45 -7.00 -5.21
CA LYS A 111 -17.60 -7.56 -5.96
C LYS A 111 -17.36 -8.90 -6.68
N HIS A 112 -16.20 -9.54 -6.49
CA HIS A 112 -15.92 -10.87 -7.01
C HIS A 112 -15.79 -11.88 -5.88
N SER A 113 -16.41 -13.06 -6.00
CA SER A 113 -16.40 -14.09 -4.95
C SER A 113 -15.05 -14.81 -4.82
N GLN A 114 -14.28 -14.88 -5.91
CA GLN A 114 -13.00 -15.58 -5.96
C GLN A 114 -11.96 -14.93 -5.02
N VAL A 115 -11.22 -15.78 -4.31
CA VAL A 115 -10.01 -15.41 -3.56
C VAL A 115 -8.84 -16.14 -4.21
N TYR A 116 -7.78 -15.41 -4.50
CA TYR A 116 -6.56 -15.96 -5.08
C TYR A 116 -5.52 -16.10 -3.97
N ASN A 117 -4.96 -17.32 -3.82
CA ASN A 117 -3.97 -17.63 -2.80
C ASN A 117 -2.58 -17.63 -3.42
N LEU A 118 -1.67 -16.84 -2.88
CA LEU A 118 -0.32 -16.65 -3.39
C LEU A 118 0.69 -17.13 -2.35
N GLU A 119 1.78 -17.74 -2.81
CA GLU A 119 2.97 -17.91 -1.99
C GLU A 119 3.83 -16.64 -2.07
N VAL A 120 4.52 -16.33 -0.98
CA VAL A 120 5.42 -15.18 -0.88
C VAL A 120 6.79 -15.63 -0.42
N LYS A 121 7.83 -15.25 -1.15
CA LYS A 121 9.23 -15.49 -0.79
C LYS A 121 9.99 -14.19 -0.76
N THR A 122 10.71 -13.93 0.33
CA THR A 122 11.63 -12.79 0.40
C THR A 122 12.80 -13.02 -0.55
N LYS A 123 13.06 -12.05 -1.42
CA LYS A 123 14.19 -12.05 -2.36
C LYS A 123 15.29 -11.09 -1.91
N GLY A 124 14.90 -9.96 -1.34
CA GLY A 124 15.81 -8.92 -0.85
C GLY A 124 15.11 -8.01 0.14
N GLU A 125 15.80 -6.93 0.54
CA GLU A 125 15.19 -5.88 1.35
C GLU A 125 14.02 -5.26 0.58
N PHE A 126 12.79 -5.39 1.12
CA PHE A 126 11.56 -4.90 0.51
C PHE A 126 11.29 -5.39 -0.93
N GLU A 127 11.87 -6.53 -1.30
CA GLU A 127 11.63 -7.21 -2.57
C GLU A 127 11.17 -8.64 -2.33
N TYR A 128 10.02 -9.00 -2.90
CA TYR A 128 9.35 -10.27 -2.70
C TYR A 128 9.02 -10.92 -4.04
N VAL A 129 9.15 -12.24 -4.11
CA VAL A 129 8.58 -13.06 -5.17
C VAL A 129 7.19 -13.48 -4.71
N LEU A 130 6.18 -13.13 -5.49
CA LEU A 130 4.83 -13.66 -5.38
C LEU A 130 4.74 -14.84 -6.35
N THR A 131 4.18 -15.97 -5.94
CA THR A 131 3.97 -17.13 -6.81
C THR A 131 2.48 -17.52 -6.82
N TYR A 132 1.92 -17.64 -8.02
CA TYR A 132 0.53 -18.07 -8.26
C TYR A 132 0.49 -19.05 -9.43
N GLU A 133 -0.07 -20.25 -9.23
CA GLU A 133 -0.16 -21.30 -10.27
C GLU A 133 1.16 -21.56 -11.04
N SER A 134 2.28 -21.64 -10.32
CA SER A 134 3.64 -21.82 -10.88
C SER A 134 4.17 -20.65 -11.72
N LYS A 135 3.50 -19.49 -11.69
CA LYS A 135 4.00 -18.24 -12.27
C LYS A 135 4.52 -17.36 -11.15
N ASP A 136 5.64 -16.71 -11.41
CA ASP A 136 6.26 -15.79 -10.47
C ASP A 136 6.08 -14.34 -10.93
N ALA A 137 5.83 -13.44 -9.98
CA ALA A 137 5.96 -12.00 -10.15
C ALA A 137 6.85 -11.42 -9.04
N VAL A 138 7.48 -10.28 -9.31
CA VAL A 138 8.30 -9.59 -8.31
C VAL A 138 7.54 -8.38 -7.80
N LEU A 139 7.31 -8.32 -6.50
CA LEU A 139 6.77 -7.16 -5.80
C LEU A 139 7.93 -6.38 -5.15
N LYS A 140 8.12 -5.14 -5.58
CA LYS A 140 9.09 -4.20 -4.98
C LYS A 140 8.36 -3.14 -4.19
N LEU A 141 8.83 -2.88 -2.98
CA LEU A 141 8.30 -1.83 -2.11
C LEU A 141 9.33 -0.73 -1.95
N GLU A 142 8.95 0.49 -2.30
CA GLU A 142 9.77 1.69 -2.13
C GLU A 142 9.23 2.51 -0.96
N LEU A 143 10.00 2.55 0.14
CA LEU A 143 9.60 3.30 1.33
C LEU A 143 9.59 4.80 1.03
N THR A 144 8.47 5.44 1.36
CA THR A 144 8.25 6.88 1.21
C THR A 144 7.69 7.44 2.51
N THR A 145 8.21 8.59 2.94
CA THR A 145 7.69 9.30 4.11
C THR A 145 7.00 10.58 3.68
N ASN A 146 5.83 10.85 4.25
CA ASN A 146 5.19 12.16 4.15
C ASN A 146 4.86 12.65 5.57
N ALA A 147 5.55 13.71 5.99
CA ALA A 147 5.56 14.16 7.39
C ALA A 147 5.85 12.99 8.34
N SER A 148 4.88 12.63 9.18
CA SER A 148 5.01 11.56 10.17
C SER A 148 4.43 10.21 9.69
N ASN A 149 3.93 10.12 8.45
CA ASN A 149 3.42 8.88 7.88
C ASN A 149 4.51 8.14 7.10
N LEU A 150 4.49 6.81 7.17
CA LEU A 150 5.34 5.91 6.40
C LEU A 150 4.49 5.05 5.47
N PHE A 151 4.83 5.08 4.19
CA PHE A 151 4.17 4.33 3.13
C PHE A 151 5.20 3.49 2.38
N ALA A 152 4.72 2.44 1.72
CA ALA A 152 5.47 1.71 0.70
C ALA A 152 4.75 1.84 -0.64
N LYS A 153 5.39 2.48 -1.62
CA LYS A 153 4.92 2.43 -2.99
C LYS A 153 5.12 1.01 -3.52
N THR A 154 4.07 0.42 -4.07
CA THR A 154 4.06 -0.99 -4.46
C THR A 154 4.21 -1.11 -5.98
N ASN A 155 5.30 -1.71 -6.43
CA ASN A 155 5.56 -1.91 -7.86
C ASN A 155 5.60 -3.40 -8.17
N LEU A 156 4.64 -3.87 -8.94
CA LEU A 156 4.51 -5.27 -9.38
C LEU A 156 5.16 -5.45 -10.74
N ILE A 157 6.01 -6.45 -10.87
CA ILE A 157 6.72 -6.80 -12.10
C ILE A 157 6.30 -8.20 -12.50
N ILE A 158 5.53 -8.31 -13.58
CA ILE A 158 5.06 -9.56 -14.17
C ILE A 158 5.95 -9.89 -15.37
N PRO A 159 6.63 -11.06 -15.38
CA PRO A 159 7.42 -11.50 -16.53
C PRO A 159 6.60 -11.48 -17.82
N ASP A 160 7.19 -10.91 -18.87
CA ASP A 160 6.57 -10.81 -20.21
C ASP A 160 5.20 -10.10 -20.28
N ASP A 161 4.81 -9.35 -19.23
CA ASP A 161 3.61 -8.53 -19.23
C ASP A 161 3.89 -7.11 -18.71
N LYS A 162 4.35 -6.26 -19.61
CA LYS A 162 4.57 -4.84 -19.32
C LYS A 162 3.28 -4.07 -19.06
N SER A 163 2.14 -4.55 -19.56
CA SER A 163 0.85 -3.86 -19.40
C SER A 163 0.24 -4.10 -18.02
N GLY A 164 0.47 -5.29 -17.44
CA GLY A 164 0.10 -5.61 -16.06
C GLY A 164 1.17 -5.24 -15.03
N SER A 165 2.40 -4.92 -15.46
CA SER A 165 3.46 -4.45 -14.56
C SER A 165 3.32 -2.97 -14.25
N GLY A 166 3.64 -2.57 -13.02
CA GLY A 166 3.69 -1.19 -12.59
C GLY A 166 3.23 -0.96 -11.15
N ASP A 167 2.92 0.29 -10.88
CA ASP A 167 2.40 0.75 -9.59
C ASP A 167 0.99 0.17 -9.34
N ILE A 168 0.82 -0.55 -8.22
CA ILE A 168 -0.47 -1.09 -7.78
C ILE A 168 -1.01 -0.34 -6.55
N GLY A 169 -0.41 0.79 -6.18
CA GLY A 169 -0.86 1.66 -5.09
C GLY A 169 0.15 1.77 -3.95
N ASN A 170 -0.29 2.36 -2.83
CA ASN A 170 0.54 2.54 -1.65
C ASN A 170 0.06 1.63 -0.52
N MET A 171 0.98 0.91 0.10
CA MET A 171 0.76 0.27 1.38
C MET A 171 1.02 1.27 2.49
N ASP A 172 -0.02 1.61 3.25
CA ASP A 172 0.12 2.46 4.42
C ASP A 172 0.74 1.65 5.57
N LEU A 173 2.00 1.93 5.94
CA LEU A 173 2.72 1.13 6.93
C LEU A 173 2.57 1.71 8.34
N VAL A 174 2.75 3.03 8.49
CA VAL A 174 2.61 3.71 9.79
C VAL A 174 1.89 5.04 9.57
N TYR A 175 0.87 5.28 10.39
CA TYR A 175 0.19 6.57 10.44
C TYR A 175 0.70 7.39 11.62
N ALA A 176 0.77 8.70 11.43
CA ALA A 176 1.07 9.68 12.46
C ALA A 176 -0.04 9.82 13.50
N TYR A 177 -1.29 9.58 13.08
CA TYR A 177 -2.49 9.76 13.90
C TYR A 177 -3.47 8.62 13.63
N GLU A 178 -3.97 7.97 14.68
CA GLU A 178 -4.97 6.89 14.59
C GLU A 178 -6.29 7.33 13.97
N SER A 179 -6.59 8.63 13.95
CA SER A 179 -7.84 9.20 13.43
C SER A 179 -7.81 9.53 11.93
N SER A 180 -6.80 9.07 11.17
CA SER A 180 -6.72 9.39 9.75
C SER A 180 -7.80 8.63 8.96
N SER A 181 -8.91 9.29 8.65
CA SER A 181 -10.14 8.72 8.05
C SER A 181 -10.00 7.86 6.78
N ASN A 182 -8.81 7.81 6.16
CA ASN A 182 -8.53 7.04 4.96
C ASN A 182 -7.45 5.99 5.28
N HIS A 183 -7.83 4.94 6.01
CA HIS A 183 -6.92 3.84 6.28
C HIS A 183 -7.02 2.84 5.13
N GLY A 184 -6.06 2.84 4.20
CA GLY A 184 -5.92 1.78 3.22
C GLY A 184 -5.37 0.48 3.82
N ARG A 185 -5.19 0.41 5.14
CA ARG A 185 -4.66 -0.73 5.89
C ARG A 185 -5.69 -1.25 6.90
N PHE A 186 -5.84 -2.56 6.94
CA PHE A 186 -6.81 -3.29 7.76
C PHE A 186 -6.16 -4.52 8.42
N ASN A 187 -6.81 -5.04 9.46
CA ASN A 187 -6.36 -6.27 10.13
C ASN A 187 -6.89 -7.52 9.41
N THR A 188 -8.05 -7.42 8.76
CA THR A 188 -8.76 -8.54 8.15
C THR A 188 -9.24 -8.23 6.73
N LEU A 189 -9.51 -9.27 5.94
CA LEU A 189 -10.07 -9.11 4.60
C LEU A 189 -11.50 -8.54 4.69
N GLU A 190 -12.26 -8.97 5.70
CA GLU A 190 -13.62 -8.55 5.94
C GLU A 190 -13.72 -7.05 6.22
N GLU A 191 -12.78 -6.49 7.00
CA GLU A 191 -12.70 -5.05 7.25
C GLU A 191 -12.43 -4.27 5.96
N CYS A 192 -11.50 -4.75 5.13
CA CYS A 192 -11.20 -4.14 3.83
C CYS A 192 -12.39 -4.20 2.87
N GLU A 193 -13.09 -5.35 2.80
CA GLU A 193 -14.30 -5.51 1.99
C GLU A 193 -15.43 -4.60 2.48
N ALA A 194 -15.61 -4.47 3.79
CA ALA A 194 -16.58 -3.55 4.36
C ALA A 194 -16.26 -2.09 4.01
N GLN A 195 -14.97 -1.71 3.96
CA GLN A 195 -14.57 -0.38 3.51
C GLN A 195 -14.90 -0.16 2.03
N ASN A 196 -14.62 -1.13 1.15
CA ASN A 196 -15.00 -1.03 -0.26
C ASN A 196 -16.51 -0.81 -0.48
N VAL A 197 -17.35 -1.45 0.35
CA VAL A 197 -18.81 -1.24 0.31
C VAL A 197 -19.18 0.19 0.73
N LYS A 198 -18.59 0.70 1.82
CA LYS A 198 -18.81 2.09 2.27
C LYS A 198 -18.37 3.11 1.22
N ASP A 199 -17.24 2.88 0.55
CA ASP A 199 -16.74 3.75 -0.51
C ASP A 199 -17.69 3.78 -1.71
N ASP A 200 -18.26 2.63 -2.09
CA ASP A 200 -19.30 2.54 -3.13
C ASP A 200 -20.56 3.33 -2.75
N GLU A 201 -21.04 3.20 -1.51
CA GLU A 201 -22.22 3.91 -1.01
C GLU A 201 -21.98 5.43 -0.96
N LEU A 202 -20.81 5.85 -0.50
CA LEU A 202 -20.40 7.24 -0.51
C LEU A 202 -20.31 7.78 -1.94
N SER A 203 -19.72 7.03 -2.88
CA SER A 203 -19.64 7.42 -4.29
C SER A 203 -21.02 7.59 -4.92
N LYS A 204 -21.96 6.69 -4.61
CA LYS A 204 -23.36 6.79 -5.07
C LYS A 204 -24.05 8.02 -4.51
N SER A 205 -23.99 8.25 -3.20
CA SER A 205 -24.63 9.41 -2.56
C SER A 205 -24.08 10.75 -3.08
N LEU A 206 -22.77 10.85 -3.32
CA LEU A 206 -22.15 12.05 -3.92
C LEU A 206 -22.60 12.28 -5.37
N ARG A 207 -22.82 11.22 -6.15
CA ARG A 207 -23.36 11.33 -7.52
C ARG A 207 -24.81 11.81 -7.52
N GLU A 208 -25.63 11.26 -6.62
CA GLU A 208 -27.03 11.68 -6.45
C GLU A 208 -27.13 13.16 -6.02
N GLN A 209 -26.29 13.59 -5.06
CA GLN A 209 -26.22 15.00 -4.66
C GLN A 209 -25.85 15.93 -5.83
N LYS A 210 -24.86 15.56 -6.65
CA LYS A 210 -24.48 16.34 -7.84
C LYS A 210 -25.61 16.40 -8.88
N SER A 211 -26.37 15.32 -9.05
CA SER A 211 -27.51 15.30 -9.98
C SER A 211 -28.68 16.17 -9.50
N THR A 212 -28.78 16.47 -8.20
CA THR A 212 -29.82 17.36 -7.65
C THR A 212 -29.46 18.85 -7.71
N CYS A 213 -28.24 19.22 -8.11
CA CYS A 213 -27.77 20.60 -8.25
C CYS A 213 -27.95 21.17 -9.68
N GLU A 214 -28.94 20.72 -10.43
CA GLU A 214 -29.29 21.27 -11.75
C GLU A 214 -30.44 22.29 -11.62
N GLY A 215 -30.12 23.50 -11.16
CA GLY A 215 -31.06 24.63 -11.09
C GLY A 215 -30.32 25.97 -11.12
N PRO A 216 -30.95 27.08 -11.57
CA PRO A 216 -30.28 28.37 -11.69
C PRO A 216 -30.05 28.95 -10.29
N GLY A 217 -28.88 28.66 -9.71
CA GLY A 217 -28.54 29.02 -8.33
C GLY A 217 -27.39 28.21 -7.71
N CYS A 218 -26.86 27.21 -8.39
CA CYS A 218 -25.48 26.72 -8.18
C CYS A 218 -24.49 27.52 -9.02
#